data_AF-A0A0B3AK69-F1
#
_entry.id   AF-A0A0B3AK69-F1
#
_cell.length_a   1.000
_cell.length_b   1.000
_cell.length_c   1.000
_cell.angle_alpha   90.00
_cell.angle_beta   90.00
_cell.angle_gamma   90.00
#
_symmetry.space_group_name_H-M   'P 1'
#
loop_
_entity.id
_entity.type
_entity.pdbx_description
1 polymer ?
#
loop_
_entity_poly.entity_id
_entity_poly.type
_entity_poly.pdbx_seq_one_letter_code
_entity_poly.pdbx_strand_id
1 'polypeptide(L)'
;MATGGVFERGMLVLEDLGLTDVLLPFLLIFTIVFAVLQKTEMFGKTGKNFNVMIALILALGVVIPHITGYYPGDFDVVNIINRALPNVSMVIVLILMALLMIGIFAGGPVWKGNRLSGIVALIAFIVVIYIFGAAADLWSISQRASFLIDGDTQAVIVVILVFALLVWFITKEEKTEGSRLLQDFGEMFKK
;
A
#
# COMPACT_ATOMS: atom_id res chain seq x y z
N MET A 1 13.34 -14.47 -35.19
CA MET A 1 12.52 -15.57 -34.62
C MET A 1 12.82 -15.61 -33.14
N ALA A 2 11.84 -15.20 -32.31
CA ALA A 2 12.06 -14.91 -30.91
C ALA A 2 12.46 -16.18 -30.13
N THR A 3 13.60 -16.11 -29.44
CA THR A 3 14.06 -17.10 -28.47
C THR A 3 13.25 -16.95 -27.19
N GLY A 4 11.95 -17.27 -27.24
CA GLY A 4 11.19 -17.47 -26.01
C GLY A 4 11.80 -18.64 -25.25
N GLY A 5 12.22 -18.41 -24.01
CA GLY A 5 12.83 -19.45 -23.18
C GLY A 5 11.90 -20.66 -23.05
N VAL A 6 12.44 -21.85 -22.76
CA VAL A 6 11.62 -23.06 -22.50
C VAL A 6 10.54 -22.79 -21.45
N PHE A 7 10.88 -21.94 -20.47
CA PHE A 7 9.96 -21.49 -19.42
C PHE A 7 8.80 -20.63 -19.94
N GLU A 8 9.06 -19.64 -20.80
CA GLU A 8 8.02 -18.78 -21.39
C GLU A 8 7.04 -19.60 -22.22
N ARG A 9 7.54 -20.54 -23.03
CA ARG A 9 6.70 -21.48 -23.78
C ARG A 9 5.89 -22.38 -22.85
N GLY A 10 6.47 -22.81 -21.72
CA GLY A 10 5.73 -23.54 -20.69
C GLY A 10 4.58 -22.72 -20.11
N MET A 11 4.83 -21.45 -19.77
CA MET A 11 3.81 -20.54 -19.25
C MET A 11 2.69 -20.30 -20.27
N LEU A 12 3.02 -20.05 -21.52
CA LEU A 12 2.04 -19.87 -22.60
C LEU A 12 1.16 -21.12 -22.79
N VAL A 13 1.73 -22.33 -22.71
CA VAL A 13 0.94 -23.57 -22.78
C VAL A 13 0.01 -23.71 -21.57
N LEU A 14 0.44 -23.33 -20.37
CA LEU A 14 -0.42 -23.38 -19.18
C LEU A 14 -1.55 -22.34 -19.24
N GLU A 15 -1.27 -21.17 -19.82
CA GLU A 15 -2.26 -20.12 -20.08
C GLU A 15 -3.27 -20.56 -21.14
N ASP A 16 -2.82 -21.14 -22.27
CA ASP A 16 -3.70 -21.67 -23.32
C ASP A 16 -4.58 -22.82 -22.82
N LEU A 17 -4.11 -23.61 -21.85
CA LEU A 17 -4.90 -24.65 -21.19
C LEU A 17 -5.94 -24.08 -20.20
N GLY A 18 -5.96 -22.77 -19.97
CA GLY A 18 -6.81 -22.11 -18.97
C GLY A 18 -6.46 -22.49 -17.54
N LEU A 19 -5.28 -23.08 -17.30
CA LEU A 19 -4.90 -23.54 -15.96
C LEU A 19 -4.78 -22.34 -15.02
N THR A 20 -4.18 -21.24 -15.48
CA THR A 20 -3.99 -20.02 -14.68
C THR A 20 -5.34 -19.39 -14.29
N ASP A 21 -6.28 -19.33 -15.26
CA ASP A 21 -7.61 -18.73 -15.07
C ASP A 21 -8.51 -19.53 -14.12
N VAL A 22 -8.28 -20.84 -14.01
CA VAL A 22 -9.00 -21.71 -13.07
C VAL A 22 -8.29 -21.76 -11.72
N LEU A 23 -6.99 -22.03 -11.73
CA LEU A 23 -6.23 -22.44 -10.55
C LEU A 23 -5.92 -21.26 -9.62
N LEU A 24 -5.59 -20.08 -10.16
CA LEU A 24 -5.31 -18.90 -9.34
C LEU A 24 -6.53 -18.46 -8.51
N PRO A 25 -7.71 -18.19 -9.10
CA PRO A 25 -8.87 -17.80 -8.31
C PRO A 25 -9.39 -18.93 -7.42
N PHE A 26 -9.25 -20.20 -7.85
CA PHE A 26 -9.57 -21.35 -7.02
C PHE A 26 -8.77 -21.37 -5.73
N LEU A 27 -7.43 -21.31 -5.83
CA LEU A 27 -6.56 -21.33 -4.66
C LEU A 27 -6.81 -20.13 -3.76
N LEU A 28 -7.00 -18.95 -4.34
CA LEU A 28 -7.29 -17.74 -3.57
C LEU A 28 -8.55 -17.89 -2.72
N ILE A 29 -9.67 -18.29 -3.32
CA ILE A 29 -10.95 -18.41 -2.62
C ILE A 29 -10.92 -19.58 -1.64
N PHE A 30 -10.39 -20.73 -2.06
CA PHE A 30 -10.24 -21.90 -1.20
C PHE A 30 -9.44 -21.54 0.05
N THR A 31 -8.27 -20.91 -0.10
CA THR A 31 -7.39 -20.55 1.01
C THR A 31 -8.03 -19.53 1.94
N ILE A 32 -8.68 -18.49 1.42
CA ILE A 32 -9.35 -17.48 2.25
C ILE A 32 -10.50 -18.12 3.05
N VAL A 33 -11.39 -18.85 2.39
CA VAL A 33 -12.54 -19.48 3.06
C VAL A 33 -12.07 -20.51 4.07
N PHE A 34 -11.12 -21.37 3.71
CA PHE A 34 -10.54 -22.36 4.62
C PHE A 34 -9.89 -21.69 5.83
N ALA A 35 -9.09 -20.65 5.62
CA ALA A 35 -8.41 -19.93 6.71
C ALA A 35 -9.41 -19.26 7.65
N VAL A 36 -10.48 -18.65 7.11
CA VAL A 36 -11.54 -18.03 7.92
C VAL A 36 -12.27 -19.09 8.75
N LEU A 37 -12.74 -20.18 8.14
CA LEU A 37 -13.42 -21.28 8.85
C LEU A 37 -12.54 -21.93 9.92
N GLN A 38 -11.23 -22.03 9.65
CA GLN A 38 -10.27 -22.56 10.61
C GLN A 38 -10.01 -21.59 11.75
N LYS A 39 -9.94 -20.28 11.47
CA LYS A 39 -9.70 -19.23 12.48
C LYS A 39 -10.90 -19.01 13.40
N THR A 40 -12.12 -19.18 12.88
CA THR A 40 -13.36 -19.02 13.66
C THR A 40 -13.72 -20.28 14.46
N GLU A 41 -13.05 -21.41 14.22
CA GLU A 41 -13.36 -22.71 14.81
C GLU A 41 -14.86 -23.08 14.69
N MET A 42 -15.50 -22.75 13.57
CA MET A 42 -16.95 -22.89 13.38
C MET A 42 -17.47 -24.31 13.68
N PHE A 43 -16.68 -25.34 13.37
CA PHE A 43 -16.99 -26.76 13.62
C PHE A 43 -16.13 -27.38 14.73
N GLY A 44 -15.49 -26.56 15.56
CA GLY A 44 -14.60 -26.99 16.63
C GLY A 44 -13.29 -27.63 16.17
N LYS A 45 -12.53 -28.19 17.11
CA LYS A 45 -11.16 -28.70 16.91
C LYS A 45 -11.04 -29.88 15.94
N THR A 46 -12.10 -30.67 15.78
CA THR A 46 -12.17 -31.80 14.84
C THR A 46 -12.78 -31.42 13.49
N GLY A 47 -13.19 -30.16 13.33
CA GLY A 47 -13.90 -29.63 12.16
C GLY A 47 -13.08 -29.45 10.89
N LYS A 48 -11.77 -29.76 10.89
CA LYS A 48 -10.88 -29.47 9.75
C LYS A 48 -11.37 -30.07 8.43
N ASN A 49 -11.88 -31.31 8.46
CA ASN A 49 -12.37 -31.98 7.25
C ASN A 49 -13.58 -31.25 6.66
N PHE A 50 -14.48 -30.76 7.52
CA PHE A 50 -15.63 -29.94 7.09
C PHE A 50 -15.17 -28.61 6.53
N ASN A 51 -14.20 -27.95 7.17
CA ASN A 51 -13.62 -26.70 6.66
C ASN A 51 -13.05 -26.87 5.24
N VAL A 52 -12.30 -27.95 4.99
CA VAL A 52 -11.75 -28.25 3.66
C VAL A 52 -12.86 -28.48 2.65
N MET A 53 -13.85 -29.32 2.98
CA MET A 53 -14.95 -29.63 2.05
C MET A 53 -15.78 -28.40 1.72
N ILE A 54 -16.11 -27.57 2.70
CA ILE A 54 -16.88 -26.34 2.49
C ILE A 54 -16.08 -25.33 1.66
N ALA A 55 -14.80 -25.13 1.99
CA ALA A 55 -13.93 -24.25 1.22
C ALA A 55 -13.79 -24.72 -0.24
N LEU A 56 -13.68 -26.03 -0.46
CA LEU A 56 -13.62 -26.63 -1.80
C LEU A 56 -14.90 -26.38 -2.60
N ILE A 57 -16.07 -26.66 -2.00
CA ILE A 57 -17.37 -26.45 -2.65
C ILE A 57 -17.57 -24.98 -2.99
N LEU A 58 -17.26 -24.07 -2.07
CA LEU A 58 -17.38 -22.63 -2.30
C LEU A 58 -16.39 -22.12 -3.35
N ALA A 59 -15.14 -22.59 -3.34
CA ALA A 59 -14.15 -22.21 -4.34
C ALA A 59 -14.57 -22.68 -5.75
N LEU A 60 -14.99 -23.95 -5.90
CA LEU A 60 -15.50 -24.46 -7.18
C LEU A 60 -16.78 -23.74 -7.61
N GLY A 61 -17.67 -23.43 -6.66
CA GLY A 61 -18.91 -22.71 -6.92
C GLY A 61 -18.71 -21.27 -7.41
N VAL A 62 -17.57 -20.65 -7.12
CA VAL A 62 -17.20 -19.33 -7.65
C VAL A 62 -16.41 -19.44 -8.96
N VAL A 63 -15.47 -20.39 -9.05
CA VAL A 63 -14.58 -20.50 -10.22
C VAL A 63 -15.30 -21.07 -11.44
N ILE A 64 -16.22 -22.03 -11.27
CA ILE A 64 -16.93 -22.62 -12.40
C ILE A 64 -17.76 -21.56 -13.15
N PRO A 65 -18.61 -20.74 -12.49
CA PRO A 65 -19.36 -19.69 -13.19
C PRO A 65 -18.47 -18.59 -13.77
N HIS A 66 -17.29 -18.32 -13.17
CA HIS A 66 -16.30 -17.39 -13.72
C HIS A 66 -15.77 -17.86 -15.08
N ILE A 67 -15.28 -19.10 -15.16
CA ILE A 67 -14.68 -19.62 -16.40
C ILE A 67 -15.72 -19.92 -17.49
N THR A 68 -16.95 -20.26 -17.09
CA THR A 68 -18.04 -20.60 -18.02
C THR A 68 -18.84 -19.37 -18.46
N GLY A 69 -18.63 -18.22 -17.82
CA GLY A 69 -19.38 -16.99 -18.11
C GLY A 69 -20.85 -17.03 -17.68
N TYR A 70 -21.22 -17.91 -16.74
CA TYR A 70 -22.61 -18.05 -16.26
C TYR A 70 -22.98 -17.11 -15.11
N TYR A 71 -22.09 -16.20 -14.71
CA TYR A 71 -22.45 -15.18 -13.72
C TYR A 71 -23.62 -14.31 -14.22
N PRO A 72 -24.68 -14.10 -13.41
CA PRO A 72 -25.78 -13.22 -13.80
C PRO A 72 -25.30 -11.76 -13.84
N GLY A 73 -25.23 -11.18 -15.04
CA GLY A 73 -24.74 -9.82 -15.27
C GLY A 73 -23.22 -9.69 -15.07
N ASP A 74 -22.75 -8.48 -14.76
CA ASP A 74 -21.32 -8.19 -14.54
C ASP A 74 -20.84 -8.48 -13.11
N PHE A 75 -21.57 -9.29 -12.35
CA PHE A 75 -21.30 -9.59 -10.93
C PHE A 75 -20.38 -10.80 -10.73
N ASP A 76 -19.30 -10.83 -11.50
CA ASP A 76 -18.29 -11.87 -11.38
C ASP A 76 -17.42 -11.64 -10.13
N VAL A 77 -17.52 -12.56 -9.16
CA VAL A 77 -16.83 -12.47 -7.88
C VAL A 77 -15.31 -12.46 -8.06
N VAL A 78 -14.76 -13.23 -9.00
CA VAL A 78 -13.32 -13.28 -9.24
C VAL A 78 -12.84 -11.93 -9.78
N ASN A 79 -13.57 -11.35 -10.74
CA ASN A 79 -13.24 -10.03 -11.27
C ASN A 79 -13.34 -8.93 -10.21
N ILE A 80 -14.35 -8.99 -9.33
CA ILE A 80 -14.50 -8.05 -8.22
C ILE A 80 -13.30 -8.17 -7.27
N ILE A 81 -12.91 -9.40 -6.92
CA ILE A 81 -11.75 -9.64 -6.05
C ILE A 81 -10.46 -9.14 -6.72
N ASN A 82 -10.24 -9.41 -8.00
CA ASN A 82 -9.05 -8.95 -8.72
C ASN A 82 -8.98 -7.43 -8.83
N ARG A 83 -10.12 -6.73 -8.89
CA ARG A 83 -10.18 -5.26 -8.83
C ARG A 83 -10.00 -4.72 -7.41
N ALA A 84 -10.49 -5.44 -6.40
CA ALA A 84 -10.41 -5.02 -5.00
C ALA A 84 -9.05 -5.29 -4.35
N LEU A 85 -8.38 -6.40 -4.72
CA LEU A 85 -7.12 -6.84 -4.11
C LEU A 85 -6.00 -5.79 -4.18
N PRO A 86 -5.73 -5.14 -5.33
CA PRO A 86 -4.74 -4.07 -5.40
C PRO A 86 -5.08 -2.92 -4.43
N ASN A 87 -6.35 -2.49 -4.40
CA ASN A 87 -6.79 -1.39 -3.55
C ASN A 87 -6.67 -1.72 -2.06
N VAL A 88 -7.10 -2.91 -1.64
CA VAL A 88 -6.95 -3.37 -0.25
C VAL A 88 -5.47 -3.51 0.12
N SER A 89 -4.64 -4.04 -0.78
CA SER A 89 -3.20 -4.17 -0.55
C SER A 89 -2.53 -2.81 -0.37
N MET A 90 -2.91 -1.80 -1.17
CA MET A 90 -2.43 -0.43 -1.02
C MET A 90 -2.81 0.16 0.35
N VAL A 91 -4.04 -0.05 0.81
CA VAL A 91 -4.50 0.42 2.13
C VAL A 91 -3.74 -0.29 3.25
N ILE A 92 -3.49 -1.60 3.16
CA ILE A 92 -2.69 -2.33 4.14
C ILE A 92 -1.27 -1.78 4.19
N VAL A 93 -0.63 -1.57 3.03
CA VAL A 93 0.72 -0.99 2.95
C VAL A 93 0.74 0.42 3.54
N LEU A 94 -0.28 1.24 3.26
CA LEU A 94 -0.42 2.57 3.85
C LEU A 94 -0.44 2.51 5.39
N ILE A 95 -1.29 1.66 5.96
CA ILE A 95 -1.41 1.49 7.41
C ILE A 95 -0.08 1.00 7.99
N LEU A 96 0.58 0.03 7.35
CA LEU A 96 1.88 -0.46 7.78
C LEU A 96 2.94 0.65 7.75
N MET A 97 3.00 1.45 6.69
CA MET A 97 3.94 2.57 6.59
C MET A 97 3.64 3.63 7.66
N ALA A 98 2.38 3.98 7.88
CA ALA A 98 1.97 4.88 8.95
C ALA A 98 2.40 4.37 10.34
N LEU A 99 2.16 3.08 10.63
CA LEU A 99 2.58 2.45 11.88
C LEU A 99 4.11 2.40 12.02
N LEU A 100 4.85 2.15 10.94
CA LEU A 100 6.32 2.18 10.94
C LEU A 100 6.85 3.58 11.21
N MET A 101 6.25 4.61 10.60
CA MET A 101 6.61 6.00 10.86
C MET A 101 6.35 6.37 12.31
N ILE A 102 5.17 6.02 12.84
CA ILE A 102 4.87 6.22 14.25
C ILE A 102 5.88 5.44 15.11
N GLY A 103 6.20 4.19 14.79
CA GLY A 103 7.17 3.39 15.53
C GLY A 103 8.58 4.01 15.56
N ILE A 104 9.09 4.42 14.39
CA ILE A 104 10.43 5.00 14.22
C ILE A 104 10.52 6.35 14.91
N PHE A 105 9.52 7.22 14.71
CA PHE A 105 9.57 8.59 15.19
C PHE A 105 9.02 8.74 16.61
N ALA A 106 7.97 8.03 17.01
CA ALA A 106 7.32 8.14 18.33
C ALA A 106 8.06 7.40 19.47
N GLY A 107 8.82 6.35 19.16
CA GLY A 107 9.58 5.59 20.17
C GLY A 107 11.05 6.01 20.34
N GLY A 108 11.58 6.85 19.44
CA GLY A 108 13.02 7.13 19.35
C GLY A 108 13.53 8.24 20.28
N PRO A 109 14.83 8.22 20.66
CA PRO A 109 15.50 9.32 21.39
C PRO A 109 15.44 10.67 20.65
N VAL A 110 15.13 10.66 19.35
CA VAL A 110 15.04 11.83 18.46
C VAL A 110 13.96 12.84 18.93
N TRP A 111 12.93 12.38 19.66
CA TRP A 111 11.90 13.27 20.23
C TRP A 111 12.31 13.92 21.56
N LYS A 112 13.39 13.47 22.22
CA LYS A 112 13.87 14.14 23.44
C LYS A 112 14.59 15.44 23.08
N GLY A 113 13.81 16.50 22.83
CA GLY A 113 14.26 17.89 22.98
C GLY A 113 14.07 18.82 21.79
N ASN A 114 13.78 18.33 20.57
CA ASN A 114 13.75 19.19 19.39
C ASN A 114 12.36 19.25 18.72
N ARG A 115 11.64 20.39 18.87
CA ARG A 115 10.30 20.63 18.27
C ARG A 115 10.30 20.44 16.74
N LEU A 116 11.44 20.61 16.09
CA LEU A 116 11.63 20.40 14.66
C LEU A 116 11.41 18.94 14.23
N SER A 117 11.80 17.96 15.05
CA SER A 117 11.65 16.53 14.70
C SER A 117 10.18 16.11 14.65
N GLY A 118 9.34 16.64 15.54
CA GLY A 118 7.91 16.33 15.55
C GLY A 118 7.17 16.92 14.35
N ILE A 119 7.55 18.13 13.91
CA ILE A 119 6.97 18.77 12.73
C ILE A 119 7.35 18.00 11.45
N VAL A 120 8.61 17.57 11.32
CA VAL A 120 9.05 16.77 10.17
C VAL A 120 8.32 15.42 10.11
N ALA A 121 8.15 14.73 11.25
CA ALA A 121 7.39 13.48 11.30
C ALA A 121 5.91 13.67 10.92
N LEU A 122 5.28 14.76 11.38
CA LEU A 122 3.90 15.10 11.03
C LEU A 122 3.75 15.38 9.53
N ILE A 123 4.66 16.16 8.94
CA ILE A 123 4.66 16.45 7.50
C ILE A 123 4.84 15.15 6.71
N ALA A 124 5.79 14.30 7.09
CA ALA A 124 6.03 13.03 6.41
C ALA A 124 4.79 12.10 6.51
N PHE A 125 4.11 12.07 7.67
CA PHE A 125 2.88 11.31 7.86
C PHE A 125 1.75 11.79 6.94
N ILE A 126 1.57 13.12 6.84
CA ILE A 126 0.59 13.73 5.92
C ILE A 126 0.91 13.39 4.46
N VAL A 127 2.19 13.46 4.07
CA VAL A 127 2.64 13.11 2.71
C VAL A 127 2.37 11.63 2.40
N VAL A 128 2.64 10.71 3.33
CA VAL A 128 2.34 9.28 3.14
C VAL A 128 0.84 9.02 3.00
N ILE A 129 0.01 9.63 3.85
CA ILE A 129 -1.46 9.56 3.72
C ILE A 129 -1.92 10.10 2.38
N TYR A 130 -1.36 11.21 1.93
CA TYR A 130 -1.72 11.83 0.66
C TYR A 130 -1.35 10.94 -0.53
N ILE A 131 -0.11 10.45 -0.60
CA ILE A 131 0.39 9.61 -1.69
C ILE A 131 -0.43 8.33 -1.82
N PHE A 132 -0.61 7.59 -0.72
CA PHE A 132 -1.33 6.33 -0.76
C PHE A 132 -2.85 6.52 -0.89
N GLY A 133 -3.40 7.58 -0.31
CA GLY A 133 -4.83 7.88 -0.47
C GLY A 133 -5.18 8.22 -1.92
N ALA A 134 -4.31 8.95 -2.61
CA ALA A 134 -4.47 9.23 -4.02
C ALA A 134 -4.21 7.97 -4.90
N ALA A 135 -3.21 7.14 -4.56
CA ALA A 135 -2.96 5.88 -5.28
C ALA A 135 -4.14 4.88 -5.17
N ALA A 136 -4.86 4.89 -4.04
CA ALA A 136 -6.06 4.09 -3.83
C ALA A 136 -7.35 4.73 -4.39
N ASP A 137 -7.23 5.82 -5.15
CA ASP A 137 -8.34 6.59 -5.71
C ASP A 137 -9.38 7.06 -4.65
N LEU A 138 -8.95 7.21 -3.39
CA LEU A 138 -9.84 7.68 -2.31
C LEU A 138 -10.25 9.14 -2.53
N TRP A 139 -9.44 9.89 -3.27
CA TRP A 139 -9.63 11.32 -3.55
C TRP A 139 -10.37 11.59 -4.84
N SER A 140 -11.20 10.65 -5.34
CA SER A 140 -12.01 10.86 -6.54
C SER A 140 -12.86 12.15 -6.40
N ILE A 141 -12.39 13.22 -7.05
CA ILE A 141 -13.04 14.53 -7.10
C ILE A 141 -13.62 14.68 -8.50
N SER A 142 -14.79 15.32 -8.56
CA SER A 142 -15.52 15.73 -9.76
C SER A 142 -14.62 16.09 -10.96
N GLN A 143 -15.04 15.68 -12.17
CA GLN A 143 -14.34 15.73 -13.47
C GLN A 143 -13.56 17.03 -13.80
N ARG A 144 -13.82 18.16 -13.13
CA ARG A 144 -13.10 19.44 -13.30
C ARG A 144 -11.72 19.48 -12.62
N ALA A 145 -11.46 18.63 -11.64
CA ALA A 145 -10.15 18.54 -10.96
C ALA A 145 -9.33 17.30 -11.37
N SER A 146 -9.79 16.57 -12.39
CA SER A 146 -9.15 15.35 -12.91
C SER A 146 -7.71 15.55 -13.38
N PHE A 147 -7.33 16.77 -13.77
CA PHE A 147 -5.96 17.08 -14.18
C PHE A 147 -4.92 17.01 -13.04
N LEU A 148 -5.36 17.07 -11.77
CA LEU A 148 -4.49 16.97 -10.59
C LEU A 148 -4.36 15.54 -10.04
N ILE A 149 -5.19 14.61 -10.53
CA ILE A 149 -5.31 13.22 -10.05
C ILE A 149 -4.90 12.22 -11.14
N ASP A 150 -4.44 12.71 -12.30
CA ASP A 150 -3.80 11.85 -13.29
C ASP A 150 -2.50 11.30 -12.68
N GLY A 151 -2.38 9.97 -12.62
CA GLY A 151 -1.32 9.29 -11.86
C GLY A 151 0.09 9.70 -12.29
N ASP A 152 0.26 9.99 -13.58
CA ASP A 152 1.52 10.46 -14.15
C ASP A 152 1.82 11.91 -13.71
N THR A 153 0.81 12.78 -13.75
CA THR A 153 0.93 14.18 -13.30
C THR A 153 1.20 14.27 -11.81
N GLN A 154 0.53 13.44 -11.01
CA GLN A 154 0.73 13.37 -9.57
C GLN A 154 2.13 12.86 -9.21
N ALA A 155 2.63 11.83 -9.90
CA ALA A 155 3.99 11.33 -9.69
C ALA A 155 5.03 12.44 -9.96
N VAL A 156 4.86 13.20 -11.05
CA VAL A 156 5.73 14.33 -11.39
C VAL A 156 5.67 15.43 -10.34
N ILE A 157 4.47 15.79 -9.86
CA ILE A 157 4.30 16.81 -8.81
C ILE A 157 4.95 16.38 -7.51
N VAL A 158 4.76 15.12 -7.09
CA VAL A 158 5.40 14.57 -5.87
C VAL A 158 6.91 14.59 -6.00
N VAL A 159 7.46 14.21 -7.16
CA VAL A 159 8.91 14.27 -7.42
C VAL A 159 9.43 15.71 -7.32
N ILE A 160 8.74 16.67 -7.93
CA ILE A 160 9.11 18.10 -7.86
C ILE A 160 9.05 18.61 -6.42
N LEU A 161 8.02 18.23 -5.66
CA LEU A 161 7.82 18.68 -4.29
C LEU A 161 8.89 18.09 -3.35
N VAL A 162 9.19 16.79 -3.47
CA VAL A 162 10.29 16.15 -2.74
C VAL A 162 11.64 16.77 -3.11
N PHE A 163 11.86 17.07 -4.39
CA PHE A 163 13.07 17.74 -4.86
C PHE A 163 13.20 19.15 -4.26
N ALA A 164 12.12 19.94 -4.25
CA ALA A 164 12.10 21.26 -3.63
C ALA A 164 12.34 21.21 -2.11
N LEU A 165 11.77 20.20 -1.43
CA LEU A 165 12.01 19.95 -0.01
C LEU A 165 13.47 19.58 0.26
N LEU A 166 14.08 18.74 -0.58
CA LEU A 166 15.48 18.38 -0.48
C LEU A 166 16.39 19.59 -0.71
N VAL A 167 16.13 20.38 -1.75
CA VAL A 167 16.87 21.62 -2.02
C VAL A 167 16.75 22.55 -0.83
N TRP A 168 15.54 22.80 -0.32
CA TRP A 168 15.31 23.65 0.85
C TRP A 168 16.01 23.12 2.11
N PHE A 169 15.96 21.81 2.35
CA PHE A 169 16.61 21.19 3.50
C PHE A 169 18.14 21.27 3.41
N ILE A 170 18.71 21.06 2.22
CA ILE A 170 20.16 21.14 1.97
C ILE A 170 20.66 22.59 1.99
N THR A 171 19.88 23.54 1.46
CA THR A 171 20.25 24.97 1.45
C THR A 171 19.95 25.68 2.76
N LYS A 172 19.33 25.03 3.73
CA LYS A 172 19.13 25.58 5.07
C LYS A 172 20.46 25.57 5.82
N GLU A 173 21.22 26.65 5.69
CA GLU A 173 22.38 26.89 6.54
C GLU A 173 21.95 26.99 8.02
N GLU A 174 22.67 26.30 8.91
CA GLU A 174 22.50 26.41 10.34
C GLU A 174 22.87 27.82 10.79
N LYS A 175 21.87 28.68 11.02
CA LYS A 175 22.08 29.93 11.74
C LYS A 175 22.41 29.62 13.21
N THR A 176 23.70 29.55 13.50
CA THR A 176 24.25 29.63 14.85
C THR A 176 24.06 31.05 15.41
N GLU A 177 22.83 31.43 15.74
CA GLU A 177 22.52 32.72 16.40
C GLU A 177 22.89 32.71 17.91
N GLY A 178 23.25 31.57 18.49
CA GLY A 178 23.63 31.44 19.90
C GLY A 178 25.02 31.97 20.27
N SER A 179 25.92 32.18 19.30
CA SER A 179 27.32 32.56 19.60
C SER A 179 27.60 34.06 19.59
N ARG A 180 26.75 34.88 18.94
CA ARG A 180 26.94 36.34 18.88
C ARG A 180 26.45 37.05 20.14
N LEU A 181 25.33 36.61 20.71
CA LEU A 181 24.78 37.19 21.94
C LEU A 181 25.69 37.00 23.17
N LEU A 182 26.38 35.87 23.28
CA LEU A 182 27.32 35.63 24.38
C LEU A 182 28.62 36.45 24.23
N GLN A 183 29.00 36.77 22.99
CA GLN A 183 30.17 37.59 22.70
C GLN A 183 29.88 39.07 23.02
N ASP A 184 28.71 39.57 22.61
CA ASP A 184 28.27 40.95 22.91
C ASP A 184 28.02 41.17 24.41
N PHE A 185 27.52 40.17 25.13
CA PHE A 185 27.39 40.23 26.60
C PHE A 185 28.74 40.19 27.32
N GLY A 186 29.70 39.40 26.83
CA GLY A 186 31.04 39.30 27.41
C GLY A 186 31.86 40.57 27.24
N GLU A 187 31.67 41.31 26.14
CA GLU A 187 32.33 42.59 25.90
C GLU A 187 31.71 43.74 26.72
N MET A 188 30.40 43.68 27.01
CA MET A 188 29.71 44.70 27.81
C MET A 188 30.12 44.69 29.30
N PHE A 189 30.53 43.53 29.84
CA PHE A 189 31.04 43.40 31.21
C PHE A 189 32.55 43.64 31.35
N LYS A 190 33.25 43.91 30.24
CA LYS A 190 34.70 44.16 30.22
C LYS A 190 35.07 45.64 30.22
N LYS A 191 34.09 46.53 30.35
CA LYS A 191 34.25 47.99 30.36
C LYS A 191 33.77 48.56 31.69
#